data_AF-A0A3B9V0L1-F1
#
_entry.id   AF-A0A3B9V0L1-F1
#
_cell.length_a   1.000
_cell.length_b   1.000
_cell.length_c   1.000
_cell.angle_alpha   90.00
_cell.angle_beta   90.00
_cell.angle_gamma   90.00
#
_symmetry.space_group_name_H-M   'P 1'
#
loop_
_entity.id
_entity.type
_entity.pdbx_description
1 polymer ?
#
loop_
_entity_poly.entity_id
_entity_poly.type
_entity_poly.pdbx_seq_one_letter_code
_entity_poly.pdbx_strand_id
1 'polypeptide(L)'
;DSGERVGEDMTGGEIFVAGKIQDLGSDAMLTDTDVSEIDAIREFLDQYDVPFKGNLQKVVNAGKKLRYGTSEHQMRSIPFFSFSGKSDYWNEKVQEDIFIKSQSGRYRIRGYGGARALPHLSDLAFRKDVTQAGRGGNAIDEVNLYTEIGGINGANPLKLSMPVMIAPMSYGALSRSTKQAIAMASGLAGIAENTGEGGMSDAQRDAAGQLIFQCLGGRMGWNIHDMQRADGLEIYISQGAKPGLGGQLMAKKVTPELAAIRGIPAGIDLRSPSRHPDILGADDLVIKVEELREATGYRLPVSVKLGAGRIRDDIKIAAKDGFDFVELDGMQGSTGAGSSEVIDHVGIPTLPAIIEALEALEEIGARERIQIVLMGGIRDGIDAVKALCLGADAAALGTSVIIAGGCIACMQCHVGQCVTGIATQDPEHEDRYKPLIESKNIHRFLETVRWQIAALTRELGYRNVRDLSRADLVATTPEAAAMTGLSYEPQWRVPAVAVGG
;
A
#
# COMPACT_ATOMS: atom_id res chain seq x y z
N ASP A 1 -24.76 20.52 39.84
CA ASP A 1 -24.65 21.67 40.75
C ASP A 1 -24.48 21.13 42.15
N SER A 2 -23.24 20.98 42.57
CA SER A 2 -22.87 20.35 43.84
C SER A 2 -23.00 21.43 44.90
N GLY A 3 -24.14 21.50 45.60
CA GLY A 3 -24.65 22.66 46.36
C GLY A 3 -23.69 23.42 47.29
N GLU A 4 -24.20 24.49 47.92
CA GLU A 4 -23.45 25.60 48.54
C GLU A 4 -22.35 25.28 49.57
N ARG A 5 -22.13 24.01 49.95
CA ARG A 5 -21.18 23.58 50.98
C ARG A 5 -20.06 22.65 50.49
N VAL A 6 -19.85 22.55 49.18
CA VAL A 6 -18.73 21.77 48.63
C VAL A 6 -17.40 22.47 48.92
N GLY A 7 -16.53 21.81 49.70
CA GLY A 7 -15.21 22.32 50.10
C GLY A 7 -15.09 22.78 51.55
N GLU A 8 -16.14 22.64 52.36
CA GLU A 8 -16.02 22.81 53.81
C GLU A 8 -15.26 21.64 54.45
N ASP A 9 -14.39 21.97 55.41
CA ASP A 9 -13.59 21.01 56.17
C ASP A 9 -14.51 20.15 57.06
N MET A 10 -14.83 18.93 56.60
CA MET A 10 -15.66 17.97 57.37
C MET A 10 -14.87 17.24 58.48
N THR A 11 -13.68 17.70 58.85
CA THR A 11 -12.87 17.01 59.88
C THR A 11 -13.46 17.10 61.29
N GLY A 12 -14.35 18.06 61.56
CA GLY A 12 -15.15 18.13 62.78
C GLY A 12 -16.64 17.88 62.50
N GLY A 13 -17.30 17.14 63.39
CA GLY A 13 -18.72 16.83 63.26
C GLY A 13 -19.25 15.89 64.32
N GLU A 14 -20.58 15.81 64.42
CA GLU A 14 -21.29 14.95 65.36
C GLU A 14 -22.06 13.89 64.58
N ILE A 15 -21.95 12.64 65.00
CA ILE A 15 -22.75 11.53 64.46
C ILE A 15 -23.42 10.77 65.60
N PHE A 16 -24.56 10.17 65.29
CA PHE A 16 -25.29 9.32 66.24
C PHE A 16 -25.22 7.87 65.76
N VAL A 17 -24.72 6.99 66.63
CA VAL A 17 -24.52 5.57 66.29
C VAL A 17 -25.52 4.71 67.04
N ALA A 18 -26.28 3.94 66.27
CA ALA A 18 -27.19 2.91 66.76
C ALA A 18 -26.46 1.56 66.87
N GLY A 19 -25.90 1.23 68.03
CA GLY A 19 -25.23 -0.06 68.27
C GLY A 19 -24.06 0.03 69.23
N LYS A 20 -23.42 -1.11 69.52
CA LYS A 20 -22.23 -1.15 70.39
C LYS A 20 -21.01 -0.68 69.61
N ILE A 21 -20.44 0.44 70.03
CA ILE A 21 -19.16 0.92 69.49
C ILE A 21 -18.04 0.02 70.04
N GLN A 22 -17.29 -0.61 69.14
CA GLN A 22 -16.19 -1.51 69.52
C GLN A 22 -14.87 -0.76 69.70
N ASP A 23 -14.64 0.28 68.91
CA ASP A 23 -13.45 1.12 68.94
C ASP A 23 -13.80 2.53 68.46
N LEU A 24 -13.08 3.54 68.96
CA LEU A 24 -13.22 4.93 68.55
C LEU A 24 -11.94 5.39 67.86
N GLY A 25 -12.08 6.17 66.78
CA GLY A 25 -10.93 6.82 66.15
C GLY A 25 -10.20 7.74 67.13
N SER A 26 -8.90 7.97 66.88
CA SER A 26 -7.99 8.66 67.80
C SER A 26 -8.37 10.09 68.19
N ASP A 27 -9.29 10.75 67.46
CA ASP A 27 -9.81 12.09 67.75
C ASP A 27 -11.35 12.14 67.86
N ALA A 28 -11.98 10.96 67.98
CA ALA A 28 -13.41 10.80 68.22
C ALA A 28 -13.67 10.42 69.67
N MET A 29 -14.65 11.07 70.30
CA MET A 29 -15.05 10.79 71.67
C MET A 29 -16.56 10.63 71.78
N LEU A 30 -16.98 9.75 72.70
CA LEU A 30 -18.36 9.68 73.13
C LEU A 30 -18.68 10.89 73.99
N THR A 31 -19.82 11.52 73.71
CA THR A 31 -20.33 12.63 74.51
C THR A 31 -21.72 12.29 75.03
N ASP A 32 -22.09 12.93 76.14
CA ASP A 32 -23.45 12.83 76.63
C ASP A 32 -24.42 13.32 75.55
N THR A 33 -25.52 12.59 75.40
CA THR A 33 -26.54 12.89 74.39
C THR A 33 -27.73 13.54 75.07
N ASP A 34 -28.17 14.70 74.57
CA ASP A 34 -29.38 15.36 75.07
C ASP A 34 -30.61 14.57 74.58
N VAL A 35 -31.63 14.44 75.44
CA VAL A 35 -32.88 13.75 75.12
C VAL A 35 -33.57 14.40 73.92
N SER A 36 -33.49 15.73 73.81
CA SER A 36 -34.07 16.49 72.69
C SER A 36 -33.45 16.14 71.33
N GLU A 37 -32.15 15.81 71.27
CA GLU A 37 -31.48 15.40 70.04
C GLU A 37 -31.92 13.99 69.61
N ILE A 38 -32.10 13.07 70.58
CA ILE A 38 -32.58 11.71 70.30
C ILE A 38 -34.01 11.76 69.77
N ASP A 39 -34.87 12.60 70.35
CA ASP A 39 -36.26 12.73 69.92
C ASP A 39 -36.35 13.35 68.51
N ALA A 40 -35.53 14.35 68.19
CA ALA A 40 -35.44 14.89 66.84
C ALA A 40 -34.97 13.84 65.82
N ILE A 41 -34.02 12.98 66.18
CA ILE A 41 -33.59 11.88 65.31
C ILE A 41 -34.69 10.84 65.15
N ARG A 42 -35.43 10.52 66.22
CA ARG A 42 -36.58 9.59 66.13
C ARG A 42 -37.68 10.15 65.23
N GLU A 43 -38.01 11.43 65.37
CA GLU A 43 -38.99 12.09 64.51
C GLU A 43 -38.52 12.11 63.05
N PHE A 44 -37.23 12.34 62.80
CA PHE A 44 -36.64 12.21 61.47
C PHE A 44 -36.74 10.78 60.94
N LEU A 45 -36.39 9.76 61.74
CA LEU A 45 -36.48 8.36 61.32
C LEU A 45 -37.94 7.95 61.03
N ASP A 46 -38.89 8.40 61.85
CA ASP A 46 -40.33 8.19 61.64
C ASP A 46 -40.82 8.89 60.36
N GLN A 47 -40.37 10.12 60.08
CA GLN A 47 -40.70 10.84 58.85
C GLN A 47 -40.33 10.04 57.58
N TYR A 48 -39.26 9.24 57.64
CA TYR A 48 -38.78 8.42 56.52
C TYR A 48 -39.10 6.92 56.69
N ASP A 49 -40.03 6.57 57.58
CA ASP A 49 -40.46 5.19 57.86
C ASP A 49 -39.30 4.21 58.17
N VAL A 50 -38.26 4.67 58.89
CA VAL A 50 -37.10 3.86 59.28
C VAL A 50 -37.30 3.32 60.71
N PRO A 51 -37.69 2.04 60.90
CA PRO A 51 -37.99 1.52 62.23
C PRO A 51 -36.72 1.33 63.08
N PHE A 52 -36.61 2.05 64.18
CA PHE A 52 -35.52 1.89 65.15
C PHE A 52 -36.02 1.96 66.60
N LYS A 53 -35.65 0.98 67.44
CA LYS A 53 -36.04 0.88 68.86
C LYS A 53 -34.87 0.78 69.84
N GLY A 54 -33.65 1.10 69.39
CA GLY A 54 -32.44 1.01 70.21
C GLY A 54 -32.07 2.34 70.90
N ASN A 55 -30.95 2.32 71.62
CA ASN A 55 -30.31 3.52 72.14
C ASN A 55 -29.33 4.09 71.10
N LEU A 56 -29.27 5.41 71.01
CA LEU A 56 -28.28 6.12 70.20
C LEU A 56 -27.15 6.62 71.10
N GLN A 57 -25.92 6.55 70.60
CA GLN A 57 -24.75 7.15 71.25
C GLN A 57 -24.20 8.27 70.37
N LYS A 58 -24.05 9.48 70.93
CA LYS A 58 -23.44 10.62 70.23
C LYS A 58 -21.92 10.51 70.25
N VAL A 59 -21.33 10.52 69.07
CA VAL A 59 -19.88 10.55 68.86
C VAL A 59 -19.53 11.89 68.22
N VAL A 60 -18.63 12.62 68.87
CA VAL A 60 -18.13 13.90 68.38
C VAL A 60 -16.68 13.73 67.96
N ASN A 61 -16.37 14.15 66.73
CA ASN A 61 -14.99 14.26 66.27
C ASN A 61 -14.48 15.68 66.55
N ALA A 62 -13.42 15.79 67.34
CA ALA A 62 -12.86 17.07 67.78
C ALA A 62 -12.18 17.87 66.66
N GLY A 63 -12.02 17.27 65.46
CA GLY A 63 -11.55 17.97 64.27
C GLY A 63 -10.16 18.58 64.43
N LYS A 64 -9.29 17.98 65.24
CA LYS A 64 -7.87 18.37 65.26
C LYS A 64 -7.24 17.89 63.97
N LYS A 65 -7.37 18.72 62.93
CA LYS A 65 -6.61 18.76 61.68
C LYS A 65 -5.74 17.51 61.49
N LEU A 66 -6.25 16.52 60.75
CA LEU A 66 -5.45 15.48 60.11
C LEU A 66 -4.56 16.12 59.04
N ARG A 67 -3.62 16.96 59.46
CA ARG A 67 -2.55 17.47 58.62
C ARG A 67 -1.44 16.44 58.74
N TYR A 68 -1.30 15.62 57.69
CA TYR A 68 -0.04 14.93 57.44
C TYR A 68 1.08 15.97 57.54
N GLY A 69 1.99 15.82 58.52
CA GLY A 69 3.04 16.80 58.83
C GLY A 69 4.06 16.98 57.69
N THR A 70 3.96 16.15 56.66
CA THR A 70 4.59 16.31 55.37
C THR A 70 3.46 16.33 54.33
N SER A 71 3.30 17.44 53.61
CA SER A 71 2.66 17.40 52.30
C SER A 71 3.36 16.29 51.51
N GLU A 72 2.59 15.41 50.86
CA GLU A 72 3.16 14.44 49.92
C GLU A 72 4.14 15.21 49.04
N HIS A 73 5.41 14.79 49.02
CA HIS A 73 6.44 15.56 48.34
C HIS A 73 5.98 15.69 46.90
N GLN A 74 5.80 16.92 46.41
CA GLN A 74 5.32 17.19 45.06
C GLN A 74 6.42 16.67 44.12
N MET A 75 6.35 15.39 43.76
CA MET A 75 7.32 14.79 42.87
C MET A 75 7.18 15.52 41.55
N ARG A 76 8.26 16.17 41.12
CA ARG A 76 8.37 16.67 39.75
C ARG A 76 8.00 15.50 38.85
N SER A 77 7.05 15.67 37.93
CA SER A 77 6.67 14.61 36.99
C SER A 77 7.95 14.02 36.41
N ILE A 78 8.24 12.77 36.80
CA ILE A 78 9.48 12.12 36.37
C ILE A 78 9.23 11.71 34.92
N PRO A 79 9.92 12.32 33.94
CA PRO A 79 9.78 11.88 32.57
C PRO A 79 10.30 10.44 32.49
N PHE A 80 9.46 9.53 32.03
CA PHE A 80 9.86 8.17 31.71
C PHE A 80 10.32 8.12 30.26
N PHE A 81 11.45 7.47 30.00
CA PHE A 81 12.08 7.46 28.69
C PHE A 81 11.50 6.39 27.75
N SER A 82 10.67 5.48 28.27
CA SER A 82 9.99 4.45 27.49
C SER A 82 8.54 4.29 27.95
N PHE A 83 7.61 4.46 27.03
CA PHE A 83 6.24 3.97 27.17
C PHE A 83 6.25 2.42 27.22
N SER A 84 5.28 1.81 27.89
CA SER A 84 5.25 0.36 28.12
C SER A 84 5.33 -0.43 26.80
N GLY A 85 6.45 -1.12 26.56
CA GLY A 85 6.67 -2.01 25.42
C GLY A 85 6.73 -1.32 24.05
N LYS A 86 7.17 -2.06 23.02
CA LYS A 86 6.95 -1.67 21.63
C LYS A 86 5.45 -1.75 21.34
N SER A 87 4.81 -0.63 21.04
CA SER A 87 3.40 -0.58 20.66
C SER A 87 3.28 -0.65 19.14
N ASP A 88 2.46 -1.55 18.62
CA ASP A 88 2.10 -1.56 17.18
C ASP A 88 1.19 -0.37 16.83
N TYR A 89 0.52 0.23 17.83
CA TYR A 89 -0.45 1.32 17.67
C TYR A 89 0.21 2.70 17.71
N TRP A 90 0.94 3.04 18.78
CA TRP A 90 1.69 4.30 18.91
C TRP A 90 3.17 4.12 18.55
N ASN A 91 3.45 3.42 17.44
CA ASN A 91 4.83 3.21 16.98
C ASN A 91 5.47 4.53 16.47
N GLU A 92 6.80 4.51 16.31
CA GLU A 92 7.58 5.67 15.85
C GLU A 92 7.08 6.24 14.51
N LYS A 93 6.64 5.39 13.58
CA LYS A 93 6.06 5.81 12.29
C LYS A 93 4.79 6.64 12.50
N VAL A 94 3.90 6.21 13.40
CA VAL A 94 2.66 6.94 13.72
C VAL A 94 2.97 8.27 14.39
N GLN A 95 3.93 8.29 15.34
CA GLN A 95 4.34 9.52 16.00
C GLN A 95 5.00 10.52 15.04
N GLU A 96 5.87 10.05 14.15
CA GLU A 96 6.49 10.87 13.09
C GLU A 96 5.42 11.44 12.15
N ASP A 97 4.47 10.62 11.70
CA ASP A 97 3.38 11.07 10.84
C ASP A 97 2.51 12.15 11.51
N ILE A 98 2.17 11.97 12.79
CA ILE A 98 1.44 12.97 13.59
C ILE A 98 2.24 14.27 13.72
N PHE A 99 3.54 14.18 14.00
CA PHE A 99 4.41 15.35 14.08
C PHE A 99 4.47 16.10 12.74
N ILE A 100 4.68 15.40 11.63
CA ILE A 100 4.69 16.01 10.28
C ILE A 100 3.34 16.69 9.98
N LYS A 101 2.23 16.03 10.31
CA LYS A 101 0.88 16.58 10.17
C LYS A 101 0.65 17.79 11.06
N SER A 102 1.21 17.81 12.28
CA SER A 102 1.10 18.96 13.19
C SER A 102 1.88 20.18 12.69
N GLN A 103 3.02 19.97 12.02
CA GLN A 103 3.81 21.07 11.44
C GLN A 103 3.19 21.60 10.15
N SER A 104 2.62 20.73 9.32
CA SER A 104 2.14 21.10 7.98
C SER A 104 0.65 21.45 7.91
N GLY A 105 -0.16 20.99 8.88
CA GLY A 105 -1.62 21.08 8.82
C GLY A 105 -2.25 20.30 7.65
N ARG A 106 -1.50 19.39 7.02
CA ARG A 106 -1.89 18.64 5.82
C ARG A 106 -1.45 17.18 5.90
N TYR A 107 -1.97 16.35 4.99
CA TYR A 107 -1.54 14.97 4.86
C TYR A 107 -0.08 14.84 4.42
N ARG A 108 0.55 13.72 4.79
CA ARG A 108 1.92 13.39 4.40
C ARG A 108 1.96 12.89 2.96
N ILE A 109 2.78 13.52 2.12
CA ILE A 109 3.11 13.01 0.79
C ILE A 109 4.36 12.14 0.92
N ARG A 110 4.37 10.97 0.26
CA ARG A 110 5.53 10.08 0.21
C ARG A 110 5.66 9.36 -1.13
N GLY A 111 6.81 8.74 -1.35
CA GLY A 111 6.98 7.71 -2.39
C GLY A 111 6.78 6.31 -1.83
N TYR A 112 6.97 5.30 -2.69
CA TYR A 112 6.75 3.88 -2.42
C TYR A 112 5.27 3.47 -2.27
N GLY A 113 5.02 2.17 -2.29
CA GLY A 113 3.68 1.59 -2.12
C GLY A 113 3.21 1.48 -0.67
N GLY A 114 2.17 0.68 -0.44
CA GLY A 114 1.61 0.42 0.89
C GLY A 114 2.67 0.02 1.92
N ALA A 115 2.67 0.71 3.06
CA ALA A 115 3.58 0.46 4.19
C ALA A 115 2.90 -0.30 5.34
N ARG A 116 1.64 -0.69 5.15
CA ARG A 116 0.88 -1.60 6.03
C ARG A 116 1.09 -3.05 5.62
N ALA A 117 0.93 -3.97 6.57
CA ALA A 117 0.86 -5.39 6.25
C ALA A 117 -0.38 -5.65 5.37
N LEU A 118 -0.17 -6.31 4.24
CA LEU A 118 -1.21 -6.68 3.28
C LEU A 118 -1.00 -8.15 2.87
N PRO A 119 -2.08 -8.89 2.61
CA PRO A 119 -1.99 -10.20 1.98
C PRO A 119 -1.16 -10.13 0.70
N HIS A 120 -0.19 -11.02 0.58
CA HIS A 120 0.81 -11.02 -0.48
C HIS A 120 0.98 -12.40 -1.11
N LEU A 121 1.62 -12.49 -2.27
CA LEU A 121 2.02 -13.75 -2.88
C LEU A 121 2.95 -14.58 -1.96
N SER A 122 3.59 -13.95 -0.97
CA SER A 122 4.35 -14.62 0.09
C SER A 122 3.50 -15.55 0.95
N ASP A 123 2.20 -15.28 1.06
CA ASP A 123 1.25 -16.08 1.84
C ASP A 123 0.82 -17.34 1.09
N LEU A 124 1.32 -17.56 -0.12
CA LEU A 124 1.13 -18.78 -0.90
C LEU A 124 2.42 -19.61 -0.92
N ALA A 125 2.26 -20.93 -0.99
CA ALA A 125 3.36 -21.86 -1.22
C ALA A 125 3.10 -22.72 -2.46
N PHE A 126 4.17 -23.25 -3.05
CA PHE A 126 4.05 -24.27 -4.09
C PHE A 126 3.65 -25.60 -3.45
N ARG A 127 2.71 -26.31 -4.08
CA ARG A 127 2.22 -27.61 -3.61
C ARG A 127 3.26 -28.73 -3.75
N LYS A 128 4.19 -28.58 -4.68
CA LYS A 128 5.30 -29.51 -4.89
C LYS A 128 6.54 -29.01 -4.17
N ASP A 129 7.39 -29.94 -3.75
CA ASP A 129 8.71 -29.63 -3.23
C ASP A 129 9.58 -29.06 -4.36
N VAL A 130 9.95 -27.79 -4.24
CA VAL A 130 10.80 -27.07 -5.19
C VAL A 130 12.24 -26.90 -4.69
N THR A 131 12.66 -27.64 -3.66
CA THR A 131 14.02 -27.56 -3.08
C THR A 131 15.12 -27.88 -4.08
N GLN A 132 14.80 -28.59 -5.17
CA GLN A 132 15.74 -28.89 -6.25
C GLN A 132 15.78 -27.84 -7.36
N ALA A 133 15.00 -26.75 -7.29
CA ALA A 133 14.99 -25.69 -8.31
C ALA A 133 16.39 -25.10 -8.58
N GLY A 134 17.22 -25.00 -7.53
CA GLY A 134 18.61 -24.55 -7.64
C GLY A 134 19.62 -25.62 -8.07
N ARG A 135 19.19 -26.86 -8.30
CA ARG A 135 20.05 -27.97 -8.70
C ARG A 135 19.78 -28.35 -10.16
N GLY A 136 20.82 -28.81 -10.86
CA GLY A 136 20.74 -29.22 -12.26
C GLY A 136 21.33 -28.20 -13.25
N GLY A 137 21.13 -28.45 -14.54
CA GLY A 137 21.63 -27.63 -15.65
C GLY A 137 20.86 -26.31 -15.85
N ASN A 138 21.03 -25.69 -17.01
CA ASN A 138 20.39 -24.42 -17.35
C ASN A 138 18.89 -24.59 -17.60
N ALA A 139 18.07 -24.33 -16.58
CA ALA A 139 16.60 -24.46 -16.66
C ALA A 139 15.97 -23.60 -17.77
N ILE A 140 16.63 -22.51 -18.17
CA ILE A 140 16.13 -21.60 -19.21
C ILE A 140 16.00 -22.32 -20.57
N ASP A 141 16.89 -23.26 -20.87
CA ASP A 141 16.87 -23.97 -22.16
C ASP A 141 15.80 -25.09 -22.20
N GLU A 142 15.24 -25.45 -21.04
CA GLU A 142 14.29 -26.55 -20.88
C GLU A 142 12.82 -26.10 -20.88
N VAL A 143 12.57 -24.81 -20.66
CA VAL A 143 11.24 -24.23 -20.48
C VAL A 143 10.98 -23.13 -21.50
N ASN A 144 9.86 -23.23 -22.21
CA ASN A 144 9.37 -22.14 -23.03
C ASN A 144 8.81 -21.02 -22.15
N LEU A 145 9.54 -19.90 -22.12
CA LEU A 145 9.17 -18.68 -21.38
C LEU A 145 8.49 -17.63 -22.26
N TYR A 146 8.46 -17.82 -23.58
CA TYR A 146 7.99 -16.79 -24.51
C TYR A 146 6.49 -16.53 -24.34
N THR A 147 6.14 -15.25 -24.20
CA THR A 147 4.76 -14.80 -24.00
C THR A 147 4.45 -13.63 -24.92
N GLU A 148 3.29 -13.68 -25.56
CA GLU A 148 2.75 -12.59 -26.36
C GLU A 148 1.59 -11.92 -25.62
N ILE A 149 1.61 -10.58 -25.56
CA ILE A 149 0.58 -9.78 -24.90
C ILE A 149 0.00 -8.76 -25.89
N GLY A 150 -1.33 -8.68 -25.95
CA GLY A 150 -2.08 -7.64 -26.66
C GLY A 150 -2.38 -7.93 -28.13
N GLY A 151 -2.19 -9.15 -28.62
CA GLY A 151 -2.48 -9.51 -30.02
C GLY A 151 -3.94 -9.90 -30.29
N ILE A 152 -4.80 -9.94 -29.27
CA ILE A 152 -6.12 -10.59 -29.32
C ILE A 152 -7.13 -9.92 -30.25
N ASN A 153 -7.01 -8.60 -30.53
CA ASN A 153 -7.86 -7.88 -31.46
C ASN A 153 -7.15 -7.51 -32.77
N GLY A 154 -6.10 -8.25 -33.15
CA GLY A 154 -5.42 -8.09 -34.45
C GLY A 154 -4.27 -7.08 -34.47
N ALA A 155 -3.91 -6.49 -33.34
CA ALA A 155 -2.70 -5.70 -33.19
C ALA A 155 -1.43 -6.57 -33.23
N ASN A 156 -0.27 -5.96 -33.46
CA ASN A 156 1.00 -6.67 -33.27
C ASN A 156 1.24 -6.87 -31.77
N PRO A 157 1.31 -8.12 -31.26
CA PRO A 157 1.49 -8.34 -29.84
C PRO A 157 2.89 -7.86 -29.39
N LEU A 158 2.95 -7.41 -28.13
CA LEU A 158 4.21 -7.28 -27.41
C LEU A 158 4.82 -8.66 -27.23
N LYS A 159 6.09 -8.81 -27.62
CA LYS A 159 6.82 -10.08 -27.60
C LYS A 159 7.75 -10.11 -26.41
N LEU A 160 7.41 -10.90 -25.39
CA LEU A 160 8.19 -10.99 -24.17
C LEU A 160 9.00 -12.28 -24.17
N SER A 161 10.31 -12.17 -24.00
CA SER A 161 11.22 -13.33 -23.90
C SER A 161 11.02 -14.14 -22.60
N MET A 162 10.31 -13.56 -21.64
CA MET A 162 9.83 -14.16 -20.40
C MET A 162 8.48 -13.53 -20.03
N PRO A 163 7.62 -14.14 -19.22
CA PRO A 163 6.27 -13.63 -18.91
C PRO A 163 6.29 -12.44 -17.91
N VAL A 164 7.18 -11.49 -18.14
CA VAL A 164 7.41 -10.32 -17.29
C VAL A 164 7.63 -9.07 -18.16
N MET A 165 7.12 -7.94 -17.69
CA MET A 165 7.42 -6.60 -18.23
C MET A 165 7.79 -5.62 -17.12
N ILE A 166 8.23 -4.41 -17.49
CA ILE A 166 8.52 -3.34 -16.53
C ILE A 166 7.30 -2.43 -16.38
N ALA A 167 6.86 -2.25 -15.14
CA ALA A 167 5.68 -1.45 -14.80
C ALA A 167 5.89 0.05 -15.11
N PRO A 168 4.83 0.80 -15.44
CA PRO A 168 4.92 2.22 -15.78
C PRO A 168 5.47 3.08 -14.64
N MET A 169 6.50 3.87 -14.96
CA MET A 169 7.10 4.87 -14.07
C MET A 169 7.51 6.09 -14.90
N SER A 170 6.99 7.27 -14.55
CA SER A 170 7.13 8.47 -15.37
C SER A 170 8.54 9.07 -15.39
N TYR A 171 8.96 9.56 -16.55
CA TYR A 171 9.99 10.61 -16.60
C TYR A 171 9.47 11.85 -15.87
N GLY A 172 10.21 12.35 -14.89
CA GLY A 172 9.76 13.33 -13.91
C GLY A 172 9.68 12.71 -12.52
N ALA A 173 8.98 11.58 -12.35
CA ALA A 173 9.11 10.81 -11.11
C ALA A 173 10.51 10.20 -11.00
N LEU A 174 11.02 9.66 -12.11
CA LEU A 174 12.39 9.20 -12.27
C LEU A 174 13.20 10.21 -13.09
N SER A 175 14.52 10.23 -12.90
CA SER A 175 15.46 11.02 -13.71
C SER A 175 15.52 10.48 -15.15
N ARG A 176 16.01 11.32 -16.07
CA ARG A 176 16.23 10.94 -17.47
C ARG A 176 17.20 9.75 -17.55
N SER A 177 18.28 9.81 -16.78
CA SER A 177 19.30 8.77 -16.66
C SER A 177 18.72 7.43 -16.18
N THR A 178 17.79 7.47 -15.22
CA THR A 178 17.10 6.24 -14.76
C THR A 178 16.22 5.66 -15.86
N LYS A 179 15.40 6.49 -16.52
CA LYS A 179 14.53 6.01 -17.62
C LYS A 179 15.35 5.41 -18.76
N GLN A 180 16.50 6.00 -19.09
CA GLN A 180 17.42 5.44 -20.08
C GLN A 180 17.99 4.07 -19.63
N ALA A 181 18.37 3.93 -18.35
CA ALA A 181 18.91 2.68 -17.84
C ALA A 181 17.90 1.53 -17.85
N ILE A 182 16.66 1.81 -17.45
CA ILE A 182 15.56 0.84 -17.48
C ILE A 182 15.26 0.44 -18.93
N ALA A 183 15.24 1.40 -19.87
CA ALA A 183 15.01 1.15 -21.28
C ALA A 183 16.09 0.25 -21.91
N MET A 184 17.37 0.51 -21.61
CA MET A 184 18.46 -0.39 -22.02
C MET A 184 18.29 -1.78 -21.43
N ALA A 185 17.93 -1.89 -20.14
CA ALA A 185 17.78 -3.18 -19.48
C ALA A 185 16.60 -4.00 -20.01
N SER A 186 15.46 -3.36 -20.31
CA SER A 186 14.30 -4.00 -20.92
C SER A 186 14.61 -4.48 -22.34
N GLY A 187 15.32 -3.67 -23.13
CA GLY A 187 15.82 -4.05 -24.45
C GLY A 187 16.75 -5.27 -24.39
N LEU A 188 17.73 -5.27 -23.48
CA LEU A 188 18.66 -6.40 -23.27
C LEU A 188 17.94 -7.67 -22.80
N ALA A 189 16.92 -7.53 -21.94
CA ALA A 189 16.11 -8.65 -21.48
C ALA A 189 15.06 -9.09 -22.51
N GLY A 190 14.84 -8.37 -23.61
CA GLY A 190 13.81 -8.70 -24.61
C GLY A 190 12.40 -8.67 -24.04
N ILE A 191 12.10 -7.67 -23.20
CA ILE A 191 10.78 -7.45 -22.59
C ILE A 191 10.29 -6.02 -22.86
N ALA A 192 9.01 -5.76 -22.60
CA ALA A 192 8.44 -4.42 -22.72
C ALA A 192 8.67 -3.56 -21.46
N GLU A 193 8.79 -2.25 -21.66
CA GLU A 193 8.70 -1.22 -20.61
C GLU A 193 7.58 -0.22 -20.98
N ASN A 194 7.19 0.63 -20.02
CA ASN A 194 6.23 1.70 -20.21
C ASN A 194 6.78 3.10 -19.84
N THR A 195 6.38 4.15 -20.57
CA THR A 195 6.76 5.55 -20.29
C THR A 195 6.28 6.06 -18.93
N GLY A 196 5.19 5.51 -18.43
CA GLY A 196 4.40 6.11 -17.36
C GLY A 196 3.82 7.47 -17.76
N GLU A 197 3.32 8.19 -16.76
CA GLU A 197 2.61 9.48 -16.90
C GLU A 197 3.49 10.68 -17.32
N GLY A 198 4.67 10.44 -17.90
CA GLY A 198 5.72 11.44 -18.10
C GLY A 198 5.81 12.09 -19.46
N GLY A 199 5.15 11.51 -20.47
CA GLY A 199 5.52 11.70 -21.87
C GLY A 199 6.66 10.76 -22.28
N MET A 200 6.93 10.68 -23.58
CA MET A 200 8.04 9.91 -24.13
C MET A 200 9.27 10.80 -24.23
N SER A 201 10.42 10.32 -23.74
CA SER A 201 11.71 10.98 -23.97
C SER A 201 12.50 10.22 -25.03
N ASP A 202 13.24 10.94 -25.88
CA ASP A 202 14.05 10.31 -26.93
C ASP A 202 15.09 9.36 -26.35
N ALA A 203 15.74 9.75 -25.24
CA ALA A 203 16.71 8.89 -24.56
C ALA A 203 16.11 7.55 -24.10
N GLN A 204 14.85 7.55 -23.65
CA GLN A 204 14.16 6.32 -23.27
C GLN A 204 13.75 5.53 -24.52
N ARG A 205 13.14 6.18 -25.50
CA ARG A 205 12.64 5.52 -26.71
C ARG A 205 13.77 4.88 -27.51
N ASP A 206 14.88 5.59 -27.72
CA ASP A 206 16.01 5.11 -28.51
C ASP A 206 16.71 3.91 -27.87
N ALA A 207 16.59 3.78 -26.54
CA ALA A 207 17.21 2.69 -25.79
C ALA A 207 16.27 1.49 -25.56
N ALA A 208 14.95 1.70 -25.61
CA ALA A 208 13.95 0.67 -25.34
C ALA A 208 13.73 -0.26 -26.54
N GLY A 209 13.70 -1.56 -26.29
CA GLY A 209 13.31 -2.56 -27.30
C GLY A 209 11.82 -2.48 -27.65
N GLN A 210 10.95 -2.57 -26.63
CA GLN A 210 9.51 -2.35 -26.77
C GLN A 210 9.04 -1.36 -25.71
N LEU A 211 8.37 -0.27 -26.13
CA LEU A 211 7.93 0.79 -25.23
C LEU A 211 6.43 1.07 -25.39
N ILE A 212 5.70 0.87 -24.30
CA ILE A 212 4.29 1.23 -24.16
C ILE A 212 4.21 2.72 -23.80
N PHE A 213 3.38 3.46 -24.54
CA PHE A 213 3.14 4.87 -24.30
C PHE A 213 1.83 5.09 -23.54
N GLN A 214 1.93 5.67 -22.35
CA GLN A 214 0.80 5.83 -21.43
C GLN A 214 0.07 7.17 -21.62
N CYS A 215 -1.25 7.09 -21.78
CA CYS A 215 -2.17 8.20 -21.95
C CYS A 215 -2.95 8.47 -20.65
N LEU A 216 -2.56 9.51 -19.92
CA LEU A 216 -3.24 9.95 -18.70
C LEU A 216 -4.43 10.88 -18.95
N GLY A 217 -5.31 11.02 -17.95
CA GLY A 217 -6.46 11.93 -17.99
C GLY A 217 -6.12 13.38 -18.32
N GLY A 218 -4.95 13.86 -17.89
CA GLY A 218 -4.48 15.21 -18.20
C GLY A 218 -3.82 15.40 -19.57
N ARG A 219 -3.62 14.32 -20.36
CA ARG A 219 -2.94 14.33 -21.68
C ARG A 219 -1.54 14.96 -21.70
N MET A 220 -0.91 15.13 -20.54
CA MET A 220 0.37 15.82 -20.42
C MET A 220 1.49 14.98 -21.03
N GLY A 221 2.17 15.54 -22.04
CA GLY A 221 3.20 14.83 -22.80
C GLY A 221 2.64 13.80 -23.78
N TRP A 222 1.32 13.74 -23.97
CA TRP A 222 0.69 12.91 -25.00
C TRP A 222 0.66 13.65 -26.34
N ASN A 223 1.19 13.03 -27.39
CA ASN A 223 1.14 13.59 -28.74
C ASN A 223 1.20 12.47 -29.80
N ILE A 224 0.71 12.78 -31.00
CA ILE A 224 0.62 11.82 -32.11
C ILE A 224 1.99 11.33 -32.58
N HIS A 225 3.03 12.16 -32.52
CA HIS A 225 4.36 11.81 -33.04
C HIS A 225 5.01 10.72 -32.20
N ASP A 226 4.94 10.84 -30.88
CA ASP A 226 5.44 9.81 -29.96
C ASP A 226 4.55 8.56 -29.96
N MET A 227 3.24 8.74 -30.14
CA MET A 227 2.32 7.61 -30.30
C MET A 227 2.69 6.73 -31.50
N GLN A 228 3.11 7.32 -32.62
CA GLN A 228 3.57 6.54 -33.79
C GLN A 228 4.87 5.76 -33.54
N ARG A 229 5.69 6.23 -32.60
CA ARG A 229 6.97 5.63 -32.21
C ARG A 229 6.81 4.54 -31.14
N ALA A 230 5.62 4.36 -30.57
CA ALA A 230 5.37 3.36 -29.53
C ALA A 230 5.23 1.94 -30.10
N ASP A 231 5.34 0.93 -29.23
CA ASP A 231 5.07 -0.49 -29.52
C ASP A 231 3.77 -0.98 -28.88
N GLY A 232 3.15 -0.16 -28.04
CA GLY A 232 1.85 -0.37 -27.42
C GLY A 232 1.36 0.93 -26.81
N LEU A 233 0.06 1.04 -26.58
CA LEU A 233 -0.58 2.21 -25.96
C LEU A 233 -1.30 1.75 -24.69
N GLU A 234 -1.31 2.59 -23.66
CA GLU A 234 -2.01 2.30 -22.41
C GLU A 234 -2.89 3.48 -22.00
N ILE A 235 -4.18 3.25 -21.82
CA ILE A 235 -5.07 4.23 -21.20
C ILE A 235 -4.95 4.10 -19.68
N TYR A 236 -4.44 5.15 -19.03
CA TYR A 236 -4.25 5.17 -17.58
C TYR A 236 -5.53 5.62 -16.87
N ILE A 237 -6.31 4.67 -16.35
CA ILE A 237 -7.45 5.00 -15.49
C ILE A 237 -6.98 5.20 -14.05
N SER A 238 -6.10 4.33 -13.56
CA SER A 238 -5.72 4.30 -12.15
C SER A 238 -4.44 3.48 -11.90
N GLN A 239 -3.83 3.64 -10.71
CA GLN A 239 -2.73 2.80 -10.22
C GLN A 239 -2.99 2.34 -8.79
N GLY A 240 -2.33 1.25 -8.39
CA GLY A 240 -2.49 0.62 -7.09
C GLY A 240 -2.15 1.52 -5.90
N ALA A 241 -1.15 2.40 -6.04
CA ALA A 241 -0.73 3.31 -4.98
C ALA A 241 -1.73 4.43 -4.67
N LYS A 242 -2.60 4.78 -5.62
CA LYS A 242 -3.55 5.88 -5.41
C LYS A 242 -4.79 5.75 -6.28
N PRO A 243 -5.61 4.71 -6.07
CA PRO A 243 -6.78 4.51 -6.89
C PRO A 243 -7.74 5.69 -6.83
N GLY A 244 -8.23 6.12 -7.99
CA GLY A 244 -9.13 7.28 -8.11
C GLY A 244 -8.43 8.65 -8.07
N LEU A 245 -7.09 8.70 -8.02
CA LEU A 245 -6.32 9.93 -8.16
C LEU A 245 -5.42 9.89 -9.39
N GLY A 246 -5.25 11.06 -10.01
CA GLY A 246 -4.28 11.24 -11.09
C GLY A 246 -2.83 11.33 -10.60
N GLY A 247 -1.90 11.39 -11.57
CA GLY A 247 -0.49 11.74 -11.41
C GLY A 247 -0.22 12.89 -10.45
N GLN A 248 0.86 12.76 -9.68
CA GLN A 248 1.36 13.83 -8.81
C GLN A 248 2.86 13.98 -9.06
N LEU A 249 3.29 15.20 -9.41
CA LEU A 249 4.70 15.54 -9.56
C LEU A 249 4.95 16.86 -8.84
N MET A 250 5.84 16.87 -7.87
CA MET A 250 6.12 18.05 -7.05
C MET A 250 6.89 19.10 -7.87
N ALA A 251 6.62 20.38 -7.60
CA ALA A 251 7.18 21.55 -8.27
C ALA A 251 8.70 21.48 -8.46
N LYS A 252 9.41 21.02 -7.43
CA LYS A 252 10.87 20.86 -7.43
C LYS A 252 11.38 19.94 -8.55
N LYS A 253 10.52 19.08 -9.08
CA LYS A 253 10.81 18.12 -10.15
C LYS A 253 10.22 18.53 -11.50
N VAL A 254 9.59 19.72 -11.60
CA VAL A 254 9.05 20.24 -12.85
C VAL A 254 10.07 21.22 -13.45
N THR A 255 11.12 20.67 -14.05
CA THR A 255 12.16 21.44 -14.76
C THR A 255 11.61 22.07 -16.03
N PRO A 256 12.30 23.07 -16.62
CA PRO A 256 11.89 23.63 -17.92
C PRO A 256 11.77 22.59 -19.04
N GLU A 257 12.63 21.57 -19.06
CA GLU A 257 12.56 20.46 -20.02
C GLU A 257 11.28 19.63 -19.81
N LEU A 258 11.00 19.20 -18.57
CA LEU A 258 9.80 18.44 -18.26
C LEU A 258 8.52 19.24 -18.50
N ALA A 259 8.56 20.54 -18.20
CA ALA A 259 7.49 21.48 -18.46
C ALA A 259 7.18 21.57 -19.97
N ALA A 260 8.22 21.64 -20.81
CA ALA A 260 8.08 21.66 -22.27
C ALA A 260 7.50 20.35 -22.81
N ILE A 261 8.01 19.20 -22.35
CA ILE A 261 7.47 17.87 -22.73
C ILE A 261 5.99 17.78 -22.36
N ARG A 262 5.62 18.24 -21.16
CA ARG A 262 4.27 18.07 -20.63
C ARG A 262 3.28 19.16 -21.06
N GLY A 263 3.74 20.24 -21.69
CA GLY A 263 2.90 21.38 -22.06
C GLY A 263 2.37 22.16 -20.86
N ILE A 264 3.16 22.30 -19.79
CA ILE A 264 2.77 22.94 -18.53
C ILE A 264 3.80 24.00 -18.11
N PRO A 265 3.48 24.94 -17.20
CA PRO A 265 4.46 25.83 -16.59
C PRO A 265 5.49 25.07 -15.74
N ALA A 266 6.74 25.56 -15.70
CA ALA A 266 7.78 25.02 -14.83
C ALA A 266 7.60 25.46 -13.37
N GLY A 267 8.11 24.65 -12.43
CA GLY A 267 8.18 25.02 -11.00
C GLY A 267 6.84 25.03 -10.26
N ILE A 268 5.79 24.40 -10.80
CA ILE A 268 4.49 24.25 -10.12
C ILE A 268 4.21 22.79 -9.80
N ASP A 269 3.50 22.55 -8.69
CA ASP A 269 3.02 21.21 -8.37
C ASP A 269 2.02 20.77 -9.44
N LEU A 270 2.30 19.62 -10.05
CA LEU A 270 1.42 19.01 -11.02
C LEU A 270 0.51 17.99 -10.34
N ARG A 271 -0.79 18.18 -10.53
CA ARG A 271 -1.82 17.21 -10.15
C ARG A 271 -2.69 16.92 -11.36
N SER A 272 -2.59 15.71 -11.89
CA SER A 272 -3.44 15.30 -13.00
C SER A 272 -4.89 15.17 -12.54
N PRO A 273 -5.87 15.45 -13.42
CA PRO A 273 -7.27 15.13 -13.15
C PRO A 273 -7.45 13.66 -12.77
N SER A 274 -8.35 13.38 -11.83
CA SER A 274 -8.73 12.01 -11.43
C SER A 274 -9.53 11.25 -12.49
N ARG A 275 -10.02 11.95 -13.52
CA ARG A 275 -10.81 11.38 -14.61
C ARG A 275 -10.30 11.91 -15.93
N HIS A 276 -10.46 11.11 -16.96
CA HIS A 276 -10.33 11.57 -18.33
C HIS A 276 -11.52 12.50 -18.64
N PRO A 277 -11.28 13.74 -19.09
CA PRO A 277 -12.36 14.69 -19.35
C PRO A 277 -13.24 14.27 -20.55
N ASP A 278 -12.69 13.44 -21.43
CA ASP A 278 -13.28 12.89 -22.65
C ASP A 278 -13.77 11.43 -22.49
N ILE A 279 -13.78 10.89 -21.27
CA ILE A 279 -14.29 9.54 -20.98
C ILE A 279 -15.20 9.62 -19.76
N LEU A 280 -16.50 9.74 -19.99
CA LEU A 280 -17.52 9.84 -18.93
C LEU A 280 -18.10 8.48 -18.57
N GLY A 281 -18.00 7.50 -19.47
CA GLY A 281 -18.41 6.12 -19.25
C GLY A 281 -17.74 5.13 -20.20
N ALA A 282 -18.17 3.87 -20.13
CA ALA A 282 -17.62 2.76 -20.93
C ALA A 282 -17.80 2.98 -22.45
N ASP A 283 -18.93 3.56 -22.88
CA ASP A 283 -19.16 3.77 -24.32
C ASP A 283 -18.20 4.82 -24.91
N ASP A 284 -17.81 5.84 -24.13
CA ASP A 284 -16.76 6.78 -24.55
C ASP A 284 -15.38 6.10 -24.62
N LEU A 285 -15.15 5.10 -23.76
CA LEU A 285 -13.91 4.34 -23.73
C LEU A 285 -13.77 3.47 -24.99
N VAL A 286 -14.85 2.87 -25.49
CA VAL A 286 -14.89 2.19 -26.79
C VAL A 286 -14.46 3.13 -27.90
N ILE A 287 -15.04 4.33 -27.96
CA ILE A 287 -14.70 5.35 -28.98
C ILE A 287 -13.22 5.72 -28.88
N LYS A 288 -12.71 5.89 -27.65
CA LYS A 288 -11.30 6.24 -27.44
C LYS A 288 -10.35 5.13 -27.85
N VAL A 289 -10.66 3.88 -27.54
CA VAL A 289 -9.87 2.72 -27.97
C VAL A 289 -9.82 2.65 -29.49
N GLU A 290 -10.96 2.86 -30.16
CA GLU A 290 -11.03 2.84 -31.62
C GLU A 290 -10.26 4.00 -32.25
N GLU A 291 -10.35 5.21 -31.70
CA GLU A 291 -9.57 6.36 -32.15
C GLU A 291 -8.05 6.08 -32.10
N LEU A 292 -7.57 5.44 -31.03
CA LEU A 292 -6.16 5.05 -30.90
C LEU A 292 -5.76 3.98 -31.93
N ARG A 293 -6.65 3.03 -32.21
CA ARG A 293 -6.44 2.00 -33.22
C ARG A 293 -6.37 2.59 -34.62
N GLU A 294 -7.36 3.39 -35.01
CA GLU A 294 -7.38 4.06 -36.32
C GLU A 294 -6.14 4.92 -36.51
N ALA A 295 -5.77 5.71 -35.50
CA ALA A 295 -4.60 6.58 -35.56
C ALA A 295 -3.29 5.80 -35.71
N THR A 296 -3.22 4.54 -35.27
CA THR A 296 -2.04 3.68 -35.42
C THR A 296 -2.17 2.66 -36.55
N GLY A 297 -3.25 2.71 -37.34
CA GLY A 297 -3.55 1.72 -38.38
C GLY A 297 -3.71 0.30 -37.83
N TYR A 298 -4.27 0.16 -36.62
CA TYR A 298 -4.45 -1.08 -35.85
C TYR A 298 -3.14 -1.82 -35.55
N ARG A 299 -1.99 -1.15 -35.71
CA ARG A 299 -0.68 -1.78 -35.52
C ARG A 299 -0.36 -2.02 -34.05
N LEU A 300 -0.78 -1.11 -33.17
CA LEU A 300 -0.38 -1.10 -31.75
C LEU A 300 -1.48 -1.69 -30.86
N PRO A 301 -1.12 -2.54 -29.88
CA PRO A 301 -2.06 -3.02 -28.88
C PRO A 301 -2.45 -1.86 -27.95
N VAL A 302 -3.71 -1.85 -27.52
CA VAL A 302 -4.25 -0.83 -26.60
C VAL A 302 -4.63 -1.50 -25.28
N SER A 303 -3.94 -1.16 -24.20
CA SER A 303 -4.22 -1.63 -22.84
C SER A 303 -4.94 -0.60 -21.98
N VAL A 304 -5.48 -1.07 -20.87
CA VAL A 304 -6.00 -0.22 -19.79
C VAL A 304 -5.29 -0.52 -18.48
N LYS A 305 -4.87 0.53 -17.77
CA LYS A 305 -4.32 0.40 -16.42
C LYS A 305 -5.38 0.61 -15.35
N LEU A 306 -5.55 -0.38 -14.49
CA LEU A 306 -6.54 -0.36 -13.41
C LEU A 306 -5.85 -0.53 -12.05
N GLY A 307 -6.01 0.47 -11.19
CA GLY A 307 -5.74 0.31 -9.75
C GLY A 307 -6.87 -0.48 -9.10
N ALA A 308 -6.54 -1.58 -8.41
CA ALA A 308 -7.53 -2.51 -7.89
C ALA A 308 -8.44 -1.84 -6.86
N GLY A 309 -9.72 -1.66 -7.20
CA GLY A 309 -10.73 -1.07 -6.33
C GLY A 309 -12.10 -1.70 -6.53
N ARG A 310 -12.70 -1.55 -7.71
CA ARG A 310 -13.96 -2.23 -8.11
C ARG A 310 -13.69 -3.17 -9.28
N ILE A 311 -12.69 -4.01 -9.11
CA ILE A 311 -12.10 -4.75 -10.23
C ILE A 311 -13.11 -5.67 -10.94
N ARG A 312 -14.09 -6.22 -10.21
CA ARG A 312 -15.17 -7.02 -10.81
C ARG A 312 -15.94 -6.27 -11.90
N ASP A 313 -16.19 -4.98 -11.71
CA ASP A 313 -16.87 -4.14 -12.69
C ASP A 313 -15.88 -3.66 -13.76
N ASP A 314 -14.72 -3.17 -13.31
CA ASP A 314 -13.71 -2.56 -14.18
C ASP A 314 -13.19 -3.57 -15.24
N ILE A 315 -12.99 -4.84 -14.88
CA ILE A 315 -12.50 -5.87 -15.81
C ILE A 315 -13.56 -6.27 -16.85
N LYS A 316 -14.83 -6.28 -16.48
CA LYS A 316 -15.94 -6.58 -17.40
C LYS A 316 -16.11 -5.45 -18.42
N ILE A 317 -15.94 -4.21 -17.97
CA ILE A 317 -15.88 -3.04 -18.84
C ILE A 317 -14.70 -3.15 -19.79
N ALA A 318 -13.50 -3.47 -19.29
CA ALA A 318 -12.32 -3.64 -20.16
C ALA A 318 -12.51 -4.71 -21.24
N ALA A 319 -13.14 -5.85 -20.90
CA ALA A 319 -13.46 -6.90 -21.85
C ALA A 319 -14.55 -6.48 -22.87
N LYS A 320 -15.58 -5.75 -22.43
CA LYS A 320 -16.63 -5.19 -23.29
C LYS A 320 -16.04 -4.18 -24.27
N ASP A 321 -15.18 -3.29 -23.78
CA ASP A 321 -14.66 -2.15 -24.54
C ASP A 321 -13.53 -2.55 -25.50
N GLY A 322 -13.16 -3.83 -25.49
CA GLY A 322 -12.28 -4.43 -26.50
C GLY A 322 -10.81 -4.07 -26.29
N PHE A 323 -10.37 -3.84 -25.06
CA PHE A 323 -8.94 -3.70 -24.76
C PHE A 323 -8.19 -4.98 -25.10
N ASP A 324 -6.94 -4.82 -25.52
CA ASP A 324 -6.07 -5.93 -25.89
C ASP A 324 -5.49 -6.64 -24.66
N PHE A 325 -5.27 -5.91 -23.57
CA PHE A 325 -4.92 -6.48 -22.27
C PHE A 325 -5.18 -5.47 -21.13
N VAL A 326 -5.23 -5.97 -19.90
CA VAL A 326 -5.38 -5.18 -18.69
C VAL A 326 -4.10 -5.22 -17.86
N GLU A 327 -3.64 -4.05 -17.45
CA GLU A 327 -2.58 -3.87 -16.47
C GLU A 327 -3.23 -3.69 -15.08
N LEU A 328 -3.34 -4.79 -14.33
CA LEU A 328 -4.02 -4.83 -13.02
C LEU A 328 -3.02 -4.55 -11.88
N ASP A 329 -3.16 -3.40 -11.24
CA ASP A 329 -2.25 -2.90 -10.22
C ASP A 329 -2.88 -2.98 -8.83
N GLY A 330 -2.47 -3.97 -8.04
CA GLY A 330 -2.94 -4.14 -6.65
C GLY A 330 -2.45 -3.02 -5.73
N MET A 331 -3.07 -2.87 -4.56
CA MET A 331 -2.77 -1.82 -3.58
C MET A 331 -1.28 -1.70 -3.19
N GLN A 332 -0.50 -2.78 -3.32
CA GLN A 332 0.95 -2.77 -3.13
C GLN A 332 1.72 -2.00 -4.21
N GLY A 333 1.05 -1.53 -5.26
CA GLY A 333 1.57 -0.63 -6.29
C GLY A 333 2.27 0.59 -5.68
N SER A 334 3.27 1.10 -6.39
CA SER A 334 4.16 2.16 -5.88
C SER A 334 3.90 3.49 -6.58
N THR A 335 4.39 4.59 -5.99
CA THR A 335 4.33 5.93 -6.59
C THR A 335 5.58 6.73 -6.25
N GLY A 336 5.91 7.70 -7.11
CA GLY A 336 6.91 8.73 -6.81
C GLY A 336 6.40 9.79 -5.83
N ALA A 337 5.09 10.04 -5.83
CA ALA A 337 4.40 10.94 -4.92
C ALA A 337 2.91 10.57 -4.79
N GLY A 338 2.44 10.47 -3.55
CA GLY A 338 1.02 10.29 -3.22
C GLY A 338 0.78 10.54 -1.74
N SER A 339 -0.47 10.78 -1.36
CA SER A 339 -0.86 10.90 0.04
C SER A 339 -0.81 9.54 0.74
N SER A 340 -0.24 9.49 1.94
CA SER A 340 -0.18 8.27 2.74
C SER A 340 -1.56 7.68 2.98
N GLU A 341 -2.58 8.52 3.14
CA GLU A 341 -3.97 8.11 3.37
C GLU A 341 -4.51 7.29 2.21
N VAL A 342 -4.17 7.65 0.98
CA VAL A 342 -4.66 6.90 -0.19
C VAL A 342 -3.81 5.66 -0.40
N ILE A 343 -2.47 5.79 -0.31
CA ILE A 343 -1.54 4.66 -0.48
C ILE A 343 -1.83 3.52 0.51
N ASP A 344 -2.16 3.84 1.76
CA ASP A 344 -2.36 2.83 2.81
C ASP A 344 -3.83 2.44 3.06
N HIS A 345 -4.81 3.14 2.48
CA HIS A 345 -6.23 2.90 2.79
C HIS A 345 -7.19 2.82 1.60
N VAL A 346 -6.73 3.02 0.36
CA VAL A 346 -7.60 2.95 -0.82
C VAL A 346 -7.15 1.84 -1.76
N GLY A 347 -8.12 1.04 -2.22
CA GLY A 347 -7.90 -0.11 -3.08
C GLY A 347 -7.89 -1.44 -2.34
N ILE A 348 -7.71 -2.53 -3.11
CA ILE A 348 -7.63 -3.89 -2.60
C ILE A 348 -6.26 -4.52 -2.90
N PRO A 349 -5.76 -5.44 -2.07
CA PRO A 349 -4.46 -6.06 -2.30
C PRO A 349 -4.40 -6.86 -3.60
N THR A 350 -3.18 -7.04 -4.14
CA THR A 350 -2.93 -7.78 -5.38
C THR A 350 -3.56 -9.18 -5.39
N LEU A 351 -3.55 -9.86 -4.25
CA LEU A 351 -4.04 -11.23 -4.12
C LEU A 351 -5.56 -11.37 -4.38
N PRO A 352 -6.47 -10.68 -3.67
CA PRO A 352 -7.89 -10.69 -4.01
C PRO A 352 -8.18 -10.01 -5.36
N ALA A 353 -7.38 -9.01 -5.77
CA ALA A 353 -7.61 -8.30 -7.03
C ALA A 353 -7.61 -9.22 -8.26
N ILE A 354 -6.60 -10.09 -8.38
CA ILE A 354 -6.53 -11.04 -9.52
C ILE A 354 -7.66 -12.06 -9.46
N ILE A 355 -8.06 -12.50 -8.27
CA ILE A 355 -9.13 -13.49 -8.09
C ILE A 355 -10.47 -12.90 -8.51
N GLU A 356 -10.80 -11.70 -8.00
CA GLU A 356 -12.01 -10.98 -8.39
C GLU A 356 -12.07 -10.70 -9.89
N ALA A 357 -10.94 -10.36 -10.51
CA ALA A 357 -10.86 -10.13 -11.96
C ALA A 357 -11.18 -11.41 -12.75
N LEU A 358 -10.57 -12.53 -12.37
CA LEU A 358 -10.74 -13.81 -13.06
C LEU A 358 -12.17 -14.35 -12.90
N GLU A 359 -12.73 -14.30 -11.69
CA GLU A 359 -14.13 -14.71 -11.45
C GLU A 359 -15.11 -13.85 -12.24
N ALA A 360 -14.90 -12.53 -12.27
CA ALA A 360 -15.74 -11.60 -13.03
C ALA A 360 -15.69 -11.87 -14.54
N LEU A 361 -14.54 -12.25 -15.09
CA LEU A 361 -14.41 -12.66 -16.48
C LEU A 361 -15.08 -14.02 -16.75
N GLU A 362 -14.96 -14.97 -15.83
CA GLU A 362 -15.61 -16.28 -15.94
C GLU A 362 -17.13 -16.14 -15.95
N GLU A 363 -17.70 -15.28 -15.11
CA GLU A 363 -19.15 -14.99 -15.06
C GLU A 363 -19.73 -14.55 -16.41
N ILE A 364 -18.93 -13.92 -17.27
CA ILE A 364 -19.34 -13.44 -18.60
C ILE A 364 -18.74 -14.27 -19.74
N GLY A 365 -18.07 -15.40 -19.44
CA GLY A 365 -17.41 -16.25 -20.43
C GLY A 365 -16.30 -15.56 -21.22
N ALA A 366 -15.60 -14.60 -20.60
CA ALA A 366 -14.60 -13.74 -21.25
C ALA A 366 -13.17 -13.94 -20.74
N ARG A 367 -12.88 -14.98 -19.91
CA ARG A 367 -11.51 -15.22 -19.42
C ARG A 367 -10.51 -15.33 -20.58
N GLU A 368 -10.83 -16.10 -21.60
CA GLU A 368 -9.97 -16.30 -22.78
C GLU A 368 -9.98 -15.11 -23.76
N ARG A 369 -10.80 -14.09 -23.50
CA ARG A 369 -10.97 -12.91 -24.37
C ARG A 369 -10.13 -11.71 -23.97
N ILE A 370 -9.46 -11.74 -22.82
CA ILE A 370 -8.61 -10.62 -22.37
C ILE A 370 -7.43 -11.15 -21.56
N GLN A 371 -6.26 -10.58 -21.82
CA GLN A 371 -5.04 -10.94 -21.10
C GLN A 371 -4.85 -10.03 -19.89
N ILE A 372 -4.32 -10.57 -18.79
CA ILE A 372 -4.07 -9.81 -17.56
C ILE A 372 -2.57 -9.78 -17.25
N VAL A 373 -2.02 -8.58 -17.19
CA VAL A 373 -0.69 -8.32 -16.62
C VAL A 373 -0.87 -7.91 -15.16
N LEU A 374 -0.45 -8.77 -14.24
CA LEU A 374 -0.57 -8.51 -12.80
C LEU A 374 0.62 -7.71 -12.28
N MET A 375 0.35 -6.65 -11.53
CA MET A 375 1.36 -5.84 -10.86
C MET A 375 0.90 -5.36 -9.49
N GLY A 376 1.78 -4.66 -8.79
CA GLY A 376 1.60 -4.25 -7.41
C GLY A 376 2.21 -5.29 -6.46
N GLY A 377 3.35 -4.94 -5.87
CA GLY A 377 4.04 -5.80 -4.91
C GLY A 377 4.88 -6.95 -5.49
N ILE A 378 4.92 -7.17 -6.82
CA ILE A 378 5.75 -8.24 -7.41
C ILE A 378 7.25 -7.93 -7.21
N ARG A 379 7.98 -8.81 -6.52
CA ARG A 379 9.38 -8.56 -6.16
C ARG A 379 10.38 -9.26 -7.06
N ASP A 380 10.11 -10.49 -7.46
CA ASP A 380 11.07 -11.37 -8.15
C ASP A 380 10.37 -12.42 -9.03
N GLY A 381 11.14 -13.40 -9.53
CA GLY A 381 10.60 -14.49 -10.36
C GLY A 381 9.74 -15.48 -9.58
N ILE A 382 9.90 -15.60 -8.26
CA ILE A 382 9.04 -16.47 -7.43
C ILE A 382 7.63 -15.87 -7.38
N ASP A 383 7.53 -14.57 -7.09
CA ASP A 383 6.27 -13.86 -7.13
C ASP A 383 5.65 -13.89 -8.54
N ALA A 384 6.46 -13.75 -9.60
CA ALA A 384 5.98 -13.86 -10.98
C ALA A 384 5.36 -15.24 -11.27
N VAL A 385 6.01 -16.35 -10.92
CA VAL A 385 5.44 -17.70 -11.11
C VAL A 385 4.13 -17.86 -10.34
N LYS A 386 4.05 -17.36 -9.11
CA LYS A 386 2.81 -17.39 -8.34
C LYS A 386 1.70 -16.57 -9.01
N ALA A 387 2.01 -15.40 -9.57
CA ALA A 387 1.06 -14.61 -10.35
C ALA A 387 0.54 -15.39 -11.57
N LEU A 388 1.41 -16.07 -12.31
CA LEU A 388 1.04 -16.91 -13.45
C LEU A 388 0.16 -18.09 -13.01
N CYS A 389 0.56 -18.81 -11.95
CA CYS A 389 -0.25 -19.88 -11.37
C CYS A 389 -1.64 -19.39 -10.93
N LEU A 390 -1.77 -18.15 -10.41
CA LEU A 390 -3.08 -17.59 -10.05
C LEU A 390 -3.97 -17.30 -11.26
N GLY A 391 -3.37 -17.18 -12.46
CA GLY A 391 -4.07 -16.98 -13.72
C GLY A 391 -3.71 -15.69 -14.45
N ALA A 392 -2.65 -14.97 -14.05
CA ALA A 392 -2.13 -13.86 -14.84
C ALA A 392 -1.43 -14.36 -16.11
N ASP A 393 -1.49 -13.59 -17.21
CA ASP A 393 -0.80 -13.89 -18.47
C ASP A 393 0.66 -13.43 -18.44
N ALA A 394 0.95 -12.36 -17.70
CA ALA A 394 2.29 -11.90 -17.37
C ALA A 394 2.29 -11.15 -16.03
N ALA A 395 3.47 -10.86 -15.49
CA ALA A 395 3.64 -9.99 -14.32
C ALA A 395 4.42 -8.72 -14.67
N ALA A 396 4.26 -7.63 -13.91
CA ALA A 396 5.08 -6.44 -14.07
C ALA A 396 5.86 -6.06 -12.82
N LEU A 397 7.13 -5.70 -13.01
CA LEU A 397 8.07 -5.29 -11.97
C LEU A 397 8.32 -3.79 -12.03
N GLY A 398 8.21 -3.09 -10.89
CA GLY A 398 8.47 -1.65 -10.79
C GLY A 398 9.51 -1.32 -9.72
N THR A 399 9.10 -1.39 -8.45
CA THR A 399 9.97 -1.08 -7.31
C THR A 399 11.22 -1.97 -7.26
N SER A 400 11.08 -3.26 -7.55
CA SER A 400 12.20 -4.22 -7.61
C SER A 400 13.23 -3.85 -8.67
N VAL A 401 12.78 -3.36 -9.84
CA VAL A 401 13.65 -2.87 -10.92
C VAL A 401 14.49 -1.69 -10.47
N ILE A 402 13.89 -0.67 -9.85
CA ILE A 402 14.66 0.50 -9.38
C ILE A 402 15.54 0.16 -8.17
N ILE A 403 15.19 -0.83 -7.34
CA ILE A 403 16.08 -1.36 -6.29
C ILE A 403 17.30 -2.04 -6.91
N ALA A 404 17.10 -2.91 -7.91
CA ALA A 404 18.20 -3.53 -8.64
C ALA A 404 19.12 -2.50 -9.30
N GLY A 405 18.55 -1.37 -9.75
CA GLY A 405 19.29 -0.22 -10.25
C GLY A 405 19.80 0.75 -9.19
N GLY A 406 19.84 0.40 -7.90
CA GLY A 406 20.49 1.20 -6.86
C GLY A 406 19.58 2.01 -5.92
N CYS A 407 18.26 1.80 -5.94
CA CYS A 407 17.35 2.45 -4.99
C CYS A 407 17.57 1.90 -3.57
N ILE A 408 17.77 2.81 -2.61
CA ILE A 408 17.96 2.50 -1.18
C ILE A 408 16.65 2.49 -0.38
N ALA A 409 15.49 2.55 -1.06
CA ALA A 409 14.16 2.53 -0.45
C ALA A 409 13.92 3.58 0.66
N CYS A 410 14.50 4.79 0.54
CA CYS A 410 14.31 5.87 1.52
C CYS A 410 12.91 6.52 1.51
N MET A 411 12.04 6.16 0.57
CA MET A 411 10.63 6.61 0.44
C MET A 411 10.44 8.14 0.23
N GLN A 412 11.53 8.89 0.07
CA GLN A 412 11.55 10.35 -0.13
C GLN A 412 11.51 10.77 -1.61
N CYS A 413 11.00 9.92 -2.50
CA CYS A 413 11.00 10.14 -3.95
C CYS A 413 10.33 11.48 -4.38
N HIS A 414 9.34 11.92 -3.59
CA HIS A 414 8.58 13.15 -3.77
C HIS A 414 9.42 14.41 -3.51
N VAL A 415 10.45 14.34 -2.66
CA VAL A 415 11.32 15.48 -2.30
C VAL A 415 12.15 15.94 -3.49
N GLY A 416 12.41 15.07 -4.47
CA GLY A 416 13.21 15.40 -5.65
C GLY A 416 14.69 15.60 -5.34
N GLN A 417 15.19 14.93 -4.30
CA GLN A 417 16.59 15.00 -3.84
C GLN A 417 17.16 13.59 -3.61
N CYS A 418 16.74 12.63 -4.43
CA CYS A 418 17.22 11.26 -4.35
C CYS A 418 18.75 11.23 -4.44
N VAL A 419 19.42 10.79 -3.37
CA VAL A 419 20.88 10.86 -3.25
C VAL A 419 21.61 9.92 -4.21
N THR A 420 20.91 8.91 -4.73
CA THR A 420 21.43 7.96 -5.72
C THR A 420 21.12 8.37 -7.17
N GLY A 421 20.45 9.51 -7.39
CA GLY A 421 20.16 10.00 -8.74
C GLY A 421 18.94 9.37 -9.44
N ILE A 422 18.16 8.57 -8.72
CA ILE A 422 17.00 7.85 -9.28
C ILE A 422 15.76 8.74 -9.40
N ALA A 423 15.22 9.20 -8.27
CA ALA A 423 13.97 9.94 -8.20
C ALA A 423 14.22 11.45 -8.03
N THR A 424 14.98 12.05 -8.93
CA THR A 424 15.44 13.44 -8.87
C THR A 424 15.44 14.09 -10.26
N GLN A 425 15.41 15.41 -10.30
CA GLN A 425 15.70 16.21 -11.51
C GLN A 425 16.82 17.23 -11.25
N ASP A 426 17.52 17.06 -10.13
CA ASP A 426 18.69 17.84 -9.75
C ASP A 426 19.92 17.27 -10.50
N PRO A 427 20.61 18.08 -11.33
CA PRO A 427 21.73 17.60 -12.13
C PRO A 427 22.88 17.01 -11.31
N GLU A 428 23.17 17.54 -10.12
CA GLU A 428 24.25 17.05 -9.26
C GLU A 428 23.91 15.67 -8.67
N HIS A 429 22.64 15.44 -8.40
CA HIS A 429 22.19 14.14 -7.92
C HIS A 429 22.06 13.15 -9.07
N GLU A 430 21.56 13.58 -10.23
CA GLU A 430 21.44 12.74 -11.42
C GLU A 430 22.79 12.25 -11.93
N ASP A 431 23.85 13.07 -11.88
CA ASP A 431 25.20 12.65 -12.30
C ASP A 431 25.73 11.45 -11.48
N ARG A 432 25.22 11.22 -10.27
CA ARG A 432 25.59 10.05 -9.46
C ARG A 432 25.06 8.74 -10.06
N TYR A 433 24.00 8.80 -10.86
CA TYR A 433 23.42 7.65 -11.53
C TYR A 433 24.13 7.42 -12.86
N LYS A 434 24.70 6.22 -13.07
CA LYS A 434 25.44 5.90 -14.30
C LYS A 434 24.64 4.93 -15.17
N PRO A 435 23.89 5.39 -16.20
CA PRO A 435 22.90 4.56 -16.89
C PRO A 435 23.43 3.24 -17.45
N LEU A 436 24.65 3.24 -18.00
CA LEU A 436 25.28 2.04 -18.57
C LEU A 436 25.67 0.99 -17.52
N ILE A 437 25.96 1.42 -16.29
CA ILE A 437 26.29 0.51 -15.18
C ILE A 437 24.99 -0.01 -14.59
N GLU A 438 24.05 0.88 -14.29
CA GLU A 438 22.81 0.52 -13.64
C GLU A 438 21.89 -0.30 -14.55
N SER A 439 21.90 -0.08 -15.86
CA SER A 439 21.18 -0.95 -16.81
C SER A 439 21.69 -2.39 -16.76
N LYS A 440 23.00 -2.61 -16.57
CA LYS A 440 23.56 -3.95 -16.40
C LYS A 440 23.16 -4.56 -15.06
N ASN A 441 23.06 -3.77 -14.00
CA ASN A 441 22.59 -4.23 -12.69
C ASN A 441 21.13 -4.69 -12.77
N ILE A 442 20.27 -3.87 -13.39
CA ILE A 442 18.87 -4.20 -13.66
C ILE A 442 18.75 -5.44 -14.54
N HIS A 443 19.51 -5.50 -15.65
CA HIS A 443 19.48 -6.64 -16.56
C HIS A 443 19.90 -7.94 -15.85
N ARG A 444 20.96 -7.94 -15.03
CA ARG A 444 21.34 -9.13 -14.24
C ARG A 444 20.23 -9.56 -13.28
N PHE A 445 19.52 -8.62 -12.67
CA PHE A 445 18.35 -8.94 -11.86
C PHE A 445 17.23 -9.57 -12.70
N LEU A 446 16.93 -9.02 -13.87
CA LEU A 446 15.93 -9.58 -14.79
C LEU A 446 16.31 -10.99 -15.29
N GLU A 447 17.60 -11.27 -15.50
CA GLU A 447 18.07 -12.62 -15.84
C GLU A 447 17.93 -13.59 -14.65
N THR A 448 18.10 -13.12 -13.42
CA THR A 448 17.75 -13.92 -12.23
C THR A 448 16.25 -14.22 -12.17
N VAL A 449 15.40 -13.23 -12.47
CA VAL A 449 13.94 -13.42 -12.57
C VAL A 449 13.61 -14.47 -13.64
N ARG A 450 14.21 -14.37 -14.83
CA ARG A 450 14.07 -15.35 -15.92
C ARG A 450 14.44 -16.75 -15.45
N TRP A 451 15.61 -16.90 -14.84
CA TRP A 451 16.09 -18.17 -14.34
C TRP A 451 15.15 -18.74 -13.27
N GLN A 452 14.67 -17.92 -12.32
CA GLN A 452 13.72 -18.35 -11.28
C GLN A 452 12.41 -18.86 -11.89
N ILE A 453 11.87 -18.16 -12.89
CA ILE A 453 10.64 -18.59 -13.58
C ILE A 453 10.86 -19.95 -14.25
N ALA A 454 11.97 -20.11 -14.99
CA ALA A 454 12.30 -21.35 -15.67
C ALA A 454 12.49 -22.52 -14.68
N ALA A 455 13.31 -22.31 -13.64
CA ALA A 455 13.61 -23.32 -12.64
C ALA A 455 12.34 -23.80 -11.93
N LEU A 456 11.50 -22.88 -11.45
CA LEU A 456 10.26 -23.23 -10.78
C LEU A 456 9.26 -23.92 -11.71
N THR A 457 9.12 -23.46 -12.95
CA THR A 457 8.23 -24.10 -13.94
C THR A 457 8.65 -25.54 -14.21
N ARG A 458 9.96 -25.78 -14.35
CA ARG A 458 10.53 -27.12 -14.50
C ARG A 458 10.27 -28.00 -13.27
N GLU A 459 10.52 -27.51 -12.06
CA GLU A 459 10.28 -28.28 -10.81
C GLU A 459 8.79 -28.58 -10.59
N LEU A 460 7.91 -27.68 -11.03
CA LEU A 460 6.48 -27.92 -11.05
C LEU A 460 6.07 -28.98 -12.10
N GLY A 461 7.00 -29.41 -12.96
CA GLY A 461 6.85 -30.50 -13.91
C GLY A 461 6.44 -30.06 -15.31
N TYR A 462 6.54 -28.76 -15.62
CA TYR A 462 6.10 -28.20 -16.89
C TYR A 462 7.28 -27.76 -17.76
N ARG A 463 7.07 -27.71 -19.07
CA ARG A 463 8.03 -27.18 -20.06
C ARG A 463 7.55 -25.90 -20.73
N ASN A 464 6.41 -25.36 -20.31
CA ASN A 464 5.87 -24.11 -20.79
C ASN A 464 5.24 -23.37 -19.61
N VAL A 465 5.55 -22.08 -19.47
CA VAL A 465 4.99 -21.24 -18.40
C VAL A 465 3.46 -21.12 -18.47
N ARG A 466 2.87 -21.35 -19.64
CA ARG A 466 1.41 -21.33 -19.84
C ARG A 466 0.70 -22.55 -19.23
N ASP A 467 1.44 -23.60 -18.86
CA ASP A 467 0.89 -24.80 -18.22
C ASP A 467 0.82 -24.65 -16.69
N LEU A 468 1.41 -23.58 -16.13
CA LEU A 468 1.31 -23.26 -14.70
C LEU A 468 -0.14 -23.03 -14.30
N SER A 469 -0.53 -23.58 -13.15
CA SER A 469 -1.94 -23.60 -12.75
C SER A 469 -2.14 -23.24 -11.28
N ARG A 470 -3.40 -22.92 -10.93
CA ARG A 470 -3.80 -22.69 -9.53
C ARG A 470 -3.61 -23.92 -8.66
N ALA A 471 -3.65 -25.12 -9.26
CA ALA A 471 -3.45 -26.37 -8.56
C ALA A 471 -2.00 -26.55 -8.05
N ASP A 472 -1.05 -25.78 -8.60
CA ASP A 472 0.34 -25.77 -8.14
C ASP A 472 0.55 -24.95 -6.86
N LEU A 473 -0.50 -24.27 -6.36
CA LEU A 473 -0.44 -23.45 -5.17
C LEU A 473 -1.32 -23.96 -4.02
N VAL A 474 -0.92 -23.56 -2.81
CA VAL A 474 -1.67 -23.68 -1.56
C VAL A 474 -1.53 -22.39 -0.76
N ALA A 475 -2.50 -22.07 0.09
CA ALA A 475 -2.44 -20.91 0.96
C ALA A 475 -1.84 -21.30 2.32
N THR A 476 -0.92 -20.48 2.84
CA THR A 476 -0.23 -20.70 4.11
C THR A 476 -0.81 -19.88 5.27
N THR A 477 -1.74 -18.97 4.96
CA THR A 477 -2.50 -18.18 5.93
C THR A 477 -4.01 -18.35 5.69
N PRO A 478 -4.84 -18.28 6.75
CA PRO A 478 -6.29 -18.33 6.61
C PRO A 478 -6.85 -17.21 5.70
N GLU A 479 -6.27 -16.02 5.78
CA GLU A 479 -6.66 -14.86 4.98
C GLU A 479 -6.40 -15.10 3.50
N ALA A 480 -5.23 -15.61 3.14
CA ALA A 480 -4.91 -15.95 1.76
C ALA A 480 -5.81 -17.06 1.23
N ALA A 481 -6.14 -18.06 2.05
CA ALA A 481 -7.05 -19.14 1.67
C ALA A 481 -8.45 -18.60 1.38
N ALA A 482 -8.99 -17.75 2.25
CA ALA A 482 -10.29 -17.12 2.07
C ALA A 482 -10.33 -16.21 0.82
N MET A 483 -9.27 -15.46 0.54
CA MET A 483 -9.21 -14.55 -0.62
C MET A 483 -9.02 -15.27 -1.95
N THR A 484 -8.30 -16.40 -1.96
CA THR A 484 -7.94 -17.11 -3.20
C THR A 484 -8.76 -18.35 -3.46
N GLY A 485 -9.52 -18.85 -2.47
CA GLY A 485 -10.17 -20.16 -2.54
C GLY A 485 -9.18 -21.34 -2.61
N LEU A 486 -7.87 -21.12 -2.41
CA LEU A 486 -6.88 -22.20 -2.32
C LEU A 486 -7.01 -22.93 -0.99
N SER A 487 -6.65 -24.22 -0.98
CA SER A 487 -6.58 -25.02 0.25
C SER A 487 -5.66 -24.36 1.28
N TYR A 488 -6.13 -24.24 2.51
CA TYR A 488 -5.33 -23.76 3.64
C TYR A 488 -4.44 -24.88 4.18
N GLU A 489 -3.13 -24.75 3.97
CA GLU A 489 -2.12 -25.76 4.27
C GLU A 489 -0.96 -25.10 5.06
N PRO A 490 -1.17 -24.76 6.36
CA PRO A 490 -0.21 -24.00 7.16
C PRO A 490 1.13 -24.70 7.39
N GLN A 491 1.22 -26.01 7.18
CA GLN A 491 2.47 -26.77 7.27
C GLN A 491 3.51 -26.37 6.20
N TRP A 492 3.06 -25.75 5.10
CA TRP A 492 3.94 -25.19 4.07
C TRP A 492 4.45 -23.80 4.42
N ARG A 493 3.97 -23.22 5.54
CA ARG A 493 4.52 -21.99 6.09
C ARG A 493 5.94 -22.30 6.56
N VAL A 494 6.93 -21.80 5.82
CA VAL A 494 8.31 -21.78 6.34
C VAL A 494 8.26 -21.04 7.68
N PRO A 495 8.68 -21.64 8.80
CA PRO A 495 8.65 -20.97 10.09
C PRO A 495 9.40 -19.66 9.92
N ALA A 496 8.77 -18.53 10.30
CA ALA A 496 9.50 -17.29 10.47
C ALA A 496 10.67 -17.64 11.39
N VAL A 497 11.90 -17.58 10.88
CA VAL A 497 13.09 -17.74 11.70
C VAL A 497 12.88 -16.77 12.83
N ALA A 498 12.67 -17.30 14.04
CA ALA A 498 12.68 -16.48 15.23
C ALA A 498 14.02 -15.77 15.18
N VAL A 499 13.99 -14.46 14.91
CA VAL A 499 15.17 -13.62 15.04
C VAL A 499 15.43 -13.57 16.54
N GLY A 500 16.09 -14.62 17.02
CA GLY A 500 16.54 -14.76 18.38
C GLY A 500 17.86 -14.03 18.53
N GLY A 501 17.95 -13.20 19.56
CA GLY A 501 19.15 -12.46 19.97
C GLY A 501 18.90 -10.97 20.03
#